data_AF-A0A353RCS1-F1
#
_entry.id   AF-A0A353RCS1-F1
#
_cell.length_a   1.000
_cell.length_b   1.000
_cell.length_c   1.000
_cell.angle_alpha   90.00
_cell.angle_beta   90.00
_cell.angle_gamma   90.00
#
_symmetry.space_group_name_H-M   'P 1'
#
loop_
_entity.id
_entity.type
_entity.pdbx_description
1 polymer ?
#
loop_
_entity_poly.entity_id
_entity_poly.type
_entity_poly.pdbx_seq_one_letter_code
_entity_poly.pdbx_strand_id
1 'polypeptide(L)'
;SHAMQPEKGVNAAAILLHLLAGVFPAEELGGFFAFLDRFIGTETDGASLGVRRSDAPSGPLTLNLGIVKAGGSGTCAGLDIRYPVTADGGAIFRKIRACA
;
A
#
# COMPACT_ATOMS: atom_id res chain seq x y z
N SER A 1 4.52 -11.59 -9.56
CA SER A 1 5.39 -10.55 -10.14
C SER A 1 6.54 -10.26 -9.19
N HIS A 2 7.61 -9.61 -9.65
CA HIS A 2 8.66 -9.11 -8.77
C HIS A 2 8.16 -7.86 -8.05
N ALA A 3 8.47 -7.69 -6.76
CA ALA A 3 8.05 -6.51 -5.98
C ALA A 3 8.52 -5.15 -6.55
N MET A 4 9.49 -5.16 -7.49
CA MET A 4 10.01 -3.94 -8.14
C MET A 4 9.15 -3.46 -9.31
N GLN A 5 8.22 -4.31 -9.80
CA GLN A 5 7.30 -4.02 -10.90
C GLN A 5 5.90 -4.56 -10.56
N PRO A 6 5.29 -4.05 -9.47
CA PRO A 6 3.97 -4.50 -9.05
C PRO A 6 2.89 -4.29 -10.12
N GLU A 7 3.03 -3.27 -10.97
CA GLU A 7 2.12 -2.94 -12.07
C GLU A 7 2.03 -4.01 -13.16
N LYS A 8 3.03 -4.90 -13.26
CA LYS A 8 3.02 -6.04 -14.17
C LYS A 8 2.32 -7.27 -13.59
N GLY A 9 1.82 -7.18 -12.36
CA GLY A 9 1.13 -8.24 -11.66
C GLY A 9 -0.27 -7.83 -11.21
N VAL A 10 -1.02 -8.83 -10.77
CA VAL A 10 -2.33 -8.64 -10.15
C VAL A 10 -2.19 -9.01 -8.68
N ASN A 11 -2.36 -8.03 -7.78
CA ASN A 11 -2.23 -8.26 -6.34
C ASN A 11 -3.52 -8.89 -5.79
N ALA A 12 -3.50 -10.21 -5.61
CA ALA A 12 -4.65 -10.96 -5.11
C ALA A 12 -5.10 -10.51 -3.69
N ALA A 13 -4.16 -10.10 -2.83
CA ALA A 13 -4.52 -9.61 -1.49
C ALA A 13 -5.26 -8.28 -1.57
N ALA A 14 -4.79 -7.35 -2.40
CA ALA A 14 -5.47 -6.08 -2.64
C ALA A 14 -6.89 -6.28 -3.21
N ILE A 15 -7.05 -7.18 -4.18
CA ILE A 15 -8.37 -7.48 -4.77
C ILE A 15 -9.30 -8.11 -3.73
N LEU A 16 -8.80 -9.05 -2.92
CA LEU A 16 -9.59 -9.64 -1.85
C LEU A 16 -10.05 -8.58 -0.85
N LEU A 17 -9.16 -7.67 -0.43
CA LEU A 17 -9.51 -6.57 0.45
C LEU A 17 -10.59 -5.67 -0.15
N HIS A 18 -10.46 -5.35 -1.44
CA HIS A 18 -11.45 -4.54 -2.15
C HIS A 18 -12.82 -5.20 -2.21
N LEU A 19 -12.86 -6.52 -2.44
CA LEU A 19 -14.11 -7.28 -2.42
C LEU A 19 -14.72 -7.29 -1.02
N LEU A 20 -13.92 -7.51 0.03
CA LEU A 20 -14.40 -7.48 1.41
C LEU A 20 -14.94 -6.09 1.78
N ALA A 21 -14.25 -5.02 1.37
CA ALA A 21 -14.69 -3.64 1.61
C ALA A 21 -15.98 -3.27 0.88
N GLY A 22 -16.27 -3.91 -0.26
CA GLY A 22 -17.53 -3.75 -0.99
C GLY A 22 -18.71 -4.51 -0.40
N VAL A 23 -18.47 -5.48 0.49
CA VAL A 23 -19.50 -6.37 1.05
C VAL A 23 -19.80 -6.02 2.51
N PHE A 24 -18.77 -5.74 3.30
CA PHE A 24 -18.91 -5.46 4.73
C PHE A 24 -19.01 -3.96 5.01
N PRO A 25 -19.89 -3.53 5.94
CA PRO A 25 -19.88 -2.15 6.42
C PRO A 25 -18.54 -1.86 7.14
N ALA A 26 -18.16 -0.58 7.17
CA ALA A 26 -16.85 -0.16 7.68
C ALA A 26 -16.61 -0.58 9.15
N GLU A 27 -17.69 -0.63 9.94
CA GLU A 27 -17.68 -1.07 11.34
C GLU A 27 -17.31 -2.54 11.50
N GLU A 28 -17.74 -3.40 10.56
CA GLU A 28 -17.44 -4.84 10.56
C GLU A 28 -16.10 -5.14 9.90
N LEU A 29 -15.77 -4.43 8.82
CA LEU A 29 -14.48 -4.54 8.15
C LEU A 29 -13.33 -4.09 9.08
N GLY A 30 -13.58 -3.09 9.92
CA GLY A 30 -12.61 -2.54 10.84
C GLY A 30 -11.60 -1.60 10.17
N GLY A 31 -11.05 -0.70 10.98
CA GLY A 31 -10.19 0.39 10.48
C GLY A 31 -8.93 -0.08 9.75
N PHE A 32 -8.39 -1.24 10.11
CA PHE A 32 -7.18 -1.79 9.47
C PHE A 32 -7.41 -2.14 8.00
N PHE A 33 -8.44 -2.92 7.69
CA PHE A 33 -8.72 -3.32 6.30
C PHE A 33 -9.31 -2.17 5.50
N ALA A 34 -10.13 -1.31 6.12
CA ALA A 34 -10.60 -0.07 5.49
C ALA A 34 -9.44 0.85 5.10
N PHE A 35 -8.41 0.97 5.94
CA PHE A 35 -7.20 1.73 5.62
C PHE A 35 -6.46 1.12 4.43
N LEU A 36 -6.25 -0.20 4.42
CA LEU A 36 -5.55 -0.87 3.32
C LEU A 36 -6.29 -0.72 1.99
N ASP A 37 -7.61 -0.94 1.96
CA ASP A 37 -8.40 -0.76 0.74
C ASP A 37 -8.33 0.69 0.23
N ARG A 38 -8.51 1.67 1.14
CA ARG A 38 -8.56 3.09 0.77
C ARG A 38 -7.22 3.68 0.33
N PHE A 39 -6.13 3.37 1.05
CA PHE A 39 -4.85 4.05 0.87
C PHE A 39 -3.81 3.24 0.11
N ILE A 40 -3.99 1.92 0.05
CA ILE A 40 -3.08 1.02 -0.69
C ILE A 40 -3.81 0.46 -1.91
N GLY A 41 -4.95 -0.19 -1.70
CA GLY A 41 -5.77 -0.77 -2.75
C GLY A 41 -4.93 -1.54 -3.78
N THR A 42 -5.28 -1.36 -5.06
CA THR A 42 -4.51 -1.87 -6.20
C THR A 42 -3.49 -0.85 -6.73
N GLU A 43 -3.30 0.27 -6.03
CA GLU A 43 -2.38 1.33 -6.40
C GLU A 43 -0.93 0.88 -6.19
N THR A 44 -0.07 1.24 -7.15
CA THR A 44 1.34 0.83 -7.13
C THR A 44 2.32 1.99 -7.01
N ASP A 45 1.84 3.24 -6.88
CA ASP A 45 2.68 4.44 -6.92
C ASP A 45 2.54 5.36 -5.69
N GLY A 46 1.70 4.97 -4.73
CA GLY A 46 1.54 5.68 -3.46
C GLY A 46 0.89 7.06 -3.55
N ALA A 47 0.13 7.36 -4.62
CA ALA A 47 -0.69 8.56 -4.71
C ALA A 47 -1.69 8.70 -3.56
N SER A 48 -2.37 7.64 -3.17
CA SER A 48 -3.40 7.69 -2.13
C SER A 48 -2.79 7.99 -0.76
N LEU A 49 -1.56 7.54 -0.52
CA LEU A 49 -0.72 7.93 0.63
C LEU A 49 -0.05 9.32 0.46
N GLY A 50 -0.26 9.99 -0.67
CA GLY A 50 0.35 11.27 -1.01
C GLY A 50 1.87 11.23 -1.19
N VAL A 51 2.46 10.05 -1.42
CA VAL A 51 3.90 9.87 -1.57
C VAL A 51 4.36 9.72 -3.02
N ARG A 52 3.45 9.62 -4.00
CA ARG A 52 3.78 9.56 -5.44
C ARG A 52 4.80 10.62 -5.82
N ARG A 53 5.91 10.18 -6.44
CA ARG A 53 7.00 11.01 -6.94
C ARG A 53 7.86 10.21 -7.90
N SER A 54 8.67 10.91 -8.70
CA SER A 54 9.64 10.32 -9.62
C SER A 54 10.84 11.25 -9.74
N ASP A 55 12.00 10.68 -10.04
CA ASP A 55 13.15 11.43 -10.53
C ASP A 55 13.64 10.84 -11.88
N ALA A 56 14.56 11.54 -12.53
CA ALA A 56 15.16 11.06 -13.78
C ALA A 56 16.15 9.90 -13.59
N PRO A 57 17.04 9.89 -12.56
CA PRO A 57 18.04 8.83 -12.41
C PRO A 57 17.49 7.44 -12.01
N SER A 58 16.43 7.39 -11.22
CA SER A 58 15.93 6.16 -10.58
C SER A 58 14.46 5.87 -10.86
N GLY A 59 13.75 6.80 -11.51
CA GLY A 59 12.39 6.60 -11.97
C GLY A 59 11.34 6.83 -10.87
N PRO A 60 10.13 6.26 -11.02
CA PRO A 60 9.02 6.51 -10.11
C PRO A 60 9.13 5.71 -8.81
N LEU A 61 8.49 6.23 -7.77
CA LEU A 61 8.21 5.45 -6.56
C LEU A 61 7.30 4.25 -6.93
N THR A 62 7.65 3.07 -6.42
CA THR A 62 6.79 1.88 -6.47
C THR A 62 6.40 1.46 -5.06
N LEU A 63 5.14 1.07 -4.89
CA LEU A 63 4.56 0.56 -3.67
C LEU A 63 3.93 -0.80 -3.94
N ASN A 64 4.27 -1.80 -3.14
CA ASN A 64 3.72 -3.14 -3.26
C ASN A 64 3.24 -3.66 -1.90
N LEU A 65 1.97 -4.03 -1.81
CA LEU A 65 1.42 -4.78 -0.68
C LEU A 65 1.87 -6.24 -0.76
N GLY A 66 2.98 -6.57 -0.10
CA GLY A 66 3.60 -7.89 -0.20
C GLY A 66 3.04 -8.93 0.76
N ILE A 67 2.59 -8.51 1.94
CA ILE A 67 2.09 -9.42 2.98
C ILE A 67 0.84 -8.81 3.59
N VAL A 68 -0.21 -9.62 3.76
CA VAL A 68 -1.37 -9.33 4.62
C VAL A 68 -1.57 -10.56 5.50
N LYS A 69 -1.64 -10.36 6.82
CA LYS A 69 -1.92 -11.40 7.80
C LYS A 69 -3.04 -10.94 8.71
N ALA A 70 -3.98 -11.84 8.98
CA ALA A 70 -5.07 -11.62 9.91
C ALA A 70 -5.43 -12.95 10.59
N GLY A 71 -5.55 -12.93 11.91
CA GLY A 71 -5.89 -14.10 12.71
C GLY A 71 -5.83 -13.82 14.21
N GLY A 72 -5.85 -14.87 15.03
CA GLY A 72 -5.89 -14.75 16.49
C GLY A 72 -4.70 -14.01 17.14
N SER A 73 -3.58 -13.86 16.43
CA SER A 73 -2.41 -13.09 16.86
C SER A 73 -2.42 -11.62 16.41
N GLY A 74 -3.49 -11.17 15.75
CA GLY A 74 -3.66 -9.81 15.27
C GLY A 74 -3.59 -9.66 13.75
N THR A 75 -3.58 -8.41 13.29
CA THR A 75 -3.54 -8.04 11.87
C THR A 75 -2.25 -7.30 11.54
N CYS A 76 -1.64 -7.60 10.39
CA CYS A 76 -0.41 -6.96 9.94
C CYS A 76 -0.35 -6.90 8.41
N ALA A 77 0.20 -5.81 7.87
CA ALA A 77 0.49 -5.66 6.46
C ALA A 77 1.96 -5.25 6.25
N GLY A 78 2.60 -5.85 5.25
CA GLY A 78 3.95 -5.52 4.82
C GLY A 78 3.92 -4.81 3.48
N LEU A 79 4.46 -3.60 3.43
CA LEU A 79 4.61 -2.79 2.22
C LEU A 79 6.09 -2.79 1.80
N ASP A 80 6.36 -3.09 0.53
CA ASP A 80 7.66 -2.82 -0.11
C ASP A 80 7.55 -1.47 -0.84
N ILE A 81 8.35 -0.49 -0.43
CA ILE A 81 8.36 0.85 -1.04
C ILE A 81 9.76 1.12 -1.56
N ARG A 82 9.86 1.35 -2.88
CA ARG A 82 11.08 1.83 -3.53
C ARG A 82 10.82 3.26 -3.94
N TYR A 83 11.65 4.18 -3.50
CA TYR A 83 11.48 5.60 -3.76
C TYR A 83 12.69 6.17 -4.50
N PRO A 84 12.52 7.30 -5.21
CA PRO A 84 13.60 7.84 -6.03
C PRO A 84 14.78 8.32 -5.17
N VAL A 85 16.00 8.21 -5.69
CA VAL A 85 17.23 8.50 -4.93
C VAL A 85 17.30 9.95 -4.46
N THR A 86 16.65 10.88 -5.16
CA THR A 86 16.58 12.29 -4.75
C THR A 86 15.54 12.56 -3.65
N ALA A 87 14.78 11.57 -3.19
CA ALA A 87 13.75 11.74 -2.18
C ALA A 87 14.24 11.45 -0.75
N ASP A 88 13.70 12.20 0.23
CA ASP A 88 13.91 11.93 1.65
C ASP A 88 12.99 10.78 2.12
N GLY A 89 13.58 9.61 2.37
CA GLY A 89 12.88 8.44 2.92
C GLY A 89 12.25 8.69 4.28
N GLY A 90 12.84 9.54 5.13
CA GLY A 90 12.27 9.94 6.42
C GLY A 90 11.01 10.80 6.25
N ALA A 91 10.99 11.70 5.26
CA ALA A 91 9.78 12.45 4.92
C ALA A 91 8.66 11.57 4.38
N ILE A 92 8.99 10.58 3.54
CA ILE A 92 8.04 9.57 3.05
C ILE A 92 7.44 8.80 4.24
N PHE A 93 8.29 8.29 5.13
CA PHE A 93 7.84 7.54 6.31
C PHE A 93 6.92 8.37 7.21
N ARG A 94 7.28 9.64 7.47
CA ARG A 94 6.43 10.55 8.26
C ARG A 94 5.08 10.79 7.61
N LYS A 95 5.02 10.92 6.28
CA LYS A 95 3.77 11.14 5.55
C LYS A 95 2.85 9.92 5.65
N ILE A 96 3.40 8.72 5.45
CA ILE A 96 2.64 7.46 5.60
C ILE A 96 2.09 7.32 7.01
N ARG A 97 2.92 7.59 8.03
CA ARG A 97 2.52 7.50 9.44
C ARG A 97 1.45 8.52 9.84
N ALA A 98 1.28 9.61 9.10
CA ALA A 98 0.23 10.59 9.36
C ALA A 98 -1.13 10.20 8.75
N CYS A 99 -1.15 9.23 7.83
CA CYS A 99 -2.38 8.70 7.23
C CYS A 99 -2.99 7.54 8.04
N ALA A 100 -2.16 6.84 8.83
CA ALA A 100 -2.53 5.74 9.70
C ALA A 100 -2.89 6.26 11.10
#